data_AF-A0A6G1LCX1-F1
#
_entry.id   AF-A0A6G1LCX1-F1
#
_cell.length_a   1.000
_cell.length_b   1.000
_cell.length_c   1.000
_cell.angle_alpha   90.00
_cell.angle_beta   90.00
_cell.angle_gamma   90.00
#
_symmetry.space_group_name_H-M   'P 1'
#
loop_
_entity.id
_entity.type
_entity.pdbx_description
1 polymer ?
#
loop_
_entity_poly.entity_id
_entity_poly.type
_entity_poly.pdbx_seq_one_letter_code
_entity_poly.pdbx_strand_id
1 'polypeptide(L)'
;MIKGLLERGITAHQLQTCLLRATESQRCEIVELLLRSGVPLSSLSLPVEPALQRCSFDILSLFLKYGWDINEEQEWCTPPLLSLAILTNPDPELVAWFLQHRADPNKACQIGTTPLSTAVYLASRTIIEMMLSVLCPNPKTQRLRGELLHMAACRADPEAASIVQLMLDLHPDVNARQWEQEPLAYATYKVTGLGTPLHCAARTGIPRVAQTLLEHGADVKICDTRGQTALQVAEAYGNTAVAEVLRER
;
A
#
# COMPACT_ATOMS: atom_id res chain seq x y z
N MET A 1 -10.85 -34.05 -14.79
CA MET A 1 -9.83 -33.63 -15.78
C MET A 1 -8.45 -33.47 -15.12
N ILE A 2 -8.27 -32.69 -14.05
CA ILE A 2 -6.98 -32.67 -13.31
C ILE A 2 -6.58 -34.02 -12.71
N LYS A 3 -7.49 -34.78 -12.11
CA LYS A 3 -7.18 -36.14 -11.62
C LYS A 3 -6.57 -37.02 -12.73
N GLY A 4 -7.11 -36.95 -13.95
CA GLY A 4 -6.57 -37.66 -15.11
C GLY A 4 -5.23 -37.12 -15.66
N LEU A 5 -4.89 -35.86 -15.39
CA LEU A 5 -3.57 -35.28 -15.72
C LEU A 5 -2.53 -35.64 -14.64
N LEU A 6 -2.93 -35.64 -13.36
CA LEU A 6 -2.12 -36.10 -12.24
C LEU A 6 -1.82 -37.61 -12.36
N GLU A 7 -2.82 -38.41 -12.75
CA GLU A 7 -2.68 -39.85 -13.06
C GLU A 7 -1.73 -40.12 -14.24
N ARG A 8 -1.54 -39.13 -15.13
CA ARG A 8 -0.57 -39.17 -16.25
C ARG A 8 0.82 -38.62 -15.87
N GLY A 9 1.06 -38.33 -14.59
CA GLY A 9 2.35 -37.88 -14.07
C GLY A 9 2.60 -36.37 -14.17
N ILE A 10 1.61 -35.57 -14.57
CA ILE A 10 1.74 -34.10 -14.55
C ILE A 10 1.65 -33.63 -13.11
N THR A 11 2.62 -32.86 -12.62
CA THR A 11 2.61 -32.36 -11.24
C THR A 11 1.77 -31.08 -11.12
N ALA A 12 1.26 -30.79 -9.92
CA ALA A 12 0.57 -29.53 -9.64
C ALA A 12 1.44 -28.29 -9.98
N HIS A 13 2.74 -28.38 -9.72
CA HIS A 13 3.73 -27.36 -10.09
C HIS A 13 3.83 -27.15 -11.61
N GLN A 14 3.80 -28.21 -12.41
CA GLN A 14 3.80 -28.09 -13.87
C GLN A 14 2.55 -27.39 -14.37
N LEU A 15 1.38 -27.67 -13.78
CA LEU A 15 0.13 -26.99 -14.13
C LEU A 15 0.15 -25.51 -13.76
N GLN A 16 0.70 -25.15 -12.59
CA GLN A 16 0.91 -23.75 -12.20
C GLN A 16 1.89 -23.03 -13.14
N THR A 17 2.97 -23.70 -13.57
CA THR A 17 3.92 -23.14 -14.55
C THR A 17 3.26 -22.92 -15.91
N CYS A 18 2.40 -23.85 -16.35
CA CYS A 18 1.62 -23.68 -17.58
C CYS A 18 0.65 -22.50 -17.48
N LEU A 19 -0.02 -22.33 -16.34
CA LEU A 19 -0.92 -21.21 -16.10
C LEU A 19 -0.16 -19.89 -16.15
N LEU A 20 0.97 -19.80 -15.44
CA LEU A 20 1.87 -18.64 -15.47
C LEU A 20 2.26 -18.24 -16.89
N ARG A 21 2.80 -19.18 -17.68
CA ARG A 21 3.22 -18.93 -19.07
C ARG A 21 2.05 -18.56 -19.99
N ALA A 22 0.86 -19.11 -19.75
CA ALA A 22 -0.34 -18.76 -20.49
C ALA A 22 -0.76 -17.31 -20.21
N THR A 23 -0.71 -16.89 -18.94
CA THR A 23 -0.92 -15.50 -18.50
C THR A 23 0.11 -14.56 -19.13
N GLU A 24 1.41 -14.87 -19.04
CA GLU A 24 2.48 -14.04 -19.64
C GLU A 24 2.32 -13.85 -21.15
N SER A 25 1.77 -14.85 -21.83
CA SER A 25 1.51 -14.84 -23.27
C SER A 25 0.14 -14.25 -23.63
N GLN A 26 -0.66 -13.78 -22.67
CA GLN A 26 -2.00 -13.21 -22.89
C GLN A 26 -3.00 -14.14 -23.58
N ARG A 27 -2.85 -15.45 -23.37
CA ARG A 27 -3.70 -16.47 -24.05
C ARG A 27 -4.92 -16.79 -23.19
N CYS A 28 -5.92 -15.91 -23.21
CA CYS A 28 -7.15 -16.00 -22.41
C CYS A 28 -7.83 -17.38 -22.49
N GLU A 29 -7.92 -17.98 -23.68
CA GLU A 29 -8.52 -19.30 -23.89
C GLU A 29 -7.79 -20.42 -23.14
N ILE A 30 -6.44 -20.37 -23.15
CA ILE A 30 -5.61 -21.35 -22.46
C ILE A 30 -5.70 -21.15 -20.95
N VAL A 31 -5.69 -19.89 -20.49
CA VAL A 31 -5.90 -19.55 -19.09
C VAL A 31 -7.25 -20.10 -18.62
N GLU A 32 -8.35 -19.83 -19.33
CA GLU A 32 -9.66 -20.34 -18.96
C GLU A 32 -9.70 -21.88 -18.95
N LEU A 33 -9.11 -22.54 -19.94
CA LEU A 33 -9.05 -24.01 -19.98
C LEU A 33 -8.32 -24.60 -18.76
N LEU A 34 -7.20 -23.99 -18.36
CA LEU A 34 -6.43 -24.40 -17.20
C LEU A 34 -7.21 -24.17 -15.90
N LEU A 35 -7.88 -23.03 -15.76
CA LEU A 35 -8.72 -22.73 -14.59
C LEU A 35 -9.93 -23.67 -14.49
N ARG A 36 -10.64 -23.93 -15.60
CA ARG A 36 -11.74 -24.92 -15.68
C ARG A 36 -11.29 -26.32 -15.28
N SER A 37 -10.03 -26.65 -15.52
CA SER A 37 -9.47 -27.94 -15.15
C SER A 37 -9.32 -28.09 -13.63
N GLY A 38 -9.29 -26.97 -12.89
CA GLY A 38 -9.23 -26.89 -11.42
C GLY A 38 -7.83 -26.57 -10.87
N VAL A 39 -6.97 -25.87 -11.65
CA VAL A 39 -5.63 -25.52 -11.18
C VAL A 39 -5.76 -24.59 -9.98
N PRO A 40 -5.19 -24.93 -8.81
CA PRO A 40 -5.38 -24.13 -7.61
C PRO A 40 -4.70 -22.78 -7.77
N LEU A 41 -5.43 -21.73 -7.40
CA LEU A 41 -4.95 -20.34 -7.33
C LEU A 41 -4.30 -20.03 -5.96
N SER A 42 -4.40 -20.95 -5.01
CA SER A 42 -4.25 -20.72 -3.56
C SER A 42 -2.81 -20.75 -3.03
N SER A 43 -1.79 -20.45 -3.82
CA SER A 43 -0.43 -20.37 -3.28
C SER A 43 0.46 -19.49 -4.14
N LEU A 44 0.56 -18.24 -3.70
CA LEU A 44 1.39 -17.14 -4.20
C LEU A 44 0.87 -16.53 -5.50
N SER A 45 0.66 -15.22 -5.47
CA SER A 45 0.36 -14.25 -6.55
C SER A 45 0.92 -14.52 -7.94
N LEU A 46 1.95 -15.36 -8.06
CA LEU A 46 2.73 -15.67 -9.26
C LEU A 46 1.92 -15.73 -10.58
N PRO A 47 0.80 -16.46 -10.71
CA PRO A 47 0.09 -16.53 -11.99
C PRO A 47 -0.75 -15.28 -12.30
N VAL A 48 -1.06 -14.44 -11.31
CA VAL A 48 -1.88 -13.22 -11.44
C VAL A 48 -1.00 -12.00 -11.77
N GLU A 49 0.21 -11.92 -11.23
CA GLU A 49 1.11 -10.77 -11.43
C GLU A 49 1.35 -10.41 -12.91
N PRO A 50 1.60 -11.35 -13.84
CA PRO A 50 1.80 -11.00 -15.24
C PRO A 50 0.57 -10.39 -15.90
N ALA A 51 -0.64 -10.72 -15.43
CA ALA A 51 -1.88 -10.10 -15.90
C ALA A 51 -2.03 -8.67 -15.34
N LEU A 52 -1.57 -8.42 -14.11
CA LEU A 52 -1.54 -7.07 -13.54
C LEU A 52 -0.58 -6.16 -14.29
N GLN A 53 0.65 -6.61 -14.52
CA GLN A 53 1.68 -5.85 -15.24
C GLN A 53 1.28 -5.46 -16.66
N ARG A 54 0.36 -6.23 -17.26
CA ARG A 54 -0.15 -6.01 -18.62
C ARG A 54 -1.58 -5.46 -18.64
N CYS A 55 -2.13 -5.02 -17.51
CA CYS A 55 -3.50 -4.52 -17.36
C CYS A 55 -4.56 -5.41 -18.06
N SER A 56 -4.44 -6.72 -17.88
CA SER A 56 -5.21 -7.73 -18.65
C SER A 56 -6.53 -8.05 -17.99
N PHE A 57 -7.49 -7.14 -18.11
CA PHE A 57 -8.80 -7.21 -17.46
C PHE A 57 -9.55 -8.51 -17.73
N ASP A 58 -9.45 -9.08 -18.94
CA ASP A 58 -10.07 -10.36 -19.28
C ASP A 58 -9.52 -11.51 -18.44
N ILE A 59 -8.19 -11.58 -18.30
CA ILE A 59 -7.51 -12.63 -17.53
C ILE A 59 -7.76 -12.44 -16.03
N LEU A 60 -7.74 -11.20 -15.53
CA LEU A 60 -8.09 -10.89 -14.14
C LEU A 60 -9.54 -11.27 -13.83
N SER A 61 -10.46 -11.01 -14.75
CA SER A 61 -11.87 -11.41 -14.64
C SER A 61 -12.03 -12.93 -14.63
N LEU A 62 -11.23 -13.66 -15.43
CA LEU A 62 -11.18 -15.12 -15.35
C LEU A 62 -10.70 -15.58 -13.98
N PHE A 63 -9.63 -15.01 -13.43
CA PHE A 63 -9.16 -15.38 -12.10
C PHE A 63 -10.24 -15.18 -11.03
N LEU A 64 -10.93 -14.05 -11.01
CA LEU A 64 -12.06 -13.81 -10.10
C LEU A 64 -13.18 -14.86 -10.29
N LYS A 65 -13.55 -15.16 -11.54
CA LYS A 65 -14.57 -16.16 -11.88
C LYS A 65 -14.24 -17.54 -11.34
N TYR A 66 -12.96 -17.92 -11.29
CA TYR A 66 -12.50 -19.23 -10.81
C TYR A 66 -11.97 -19.19 -9.37
N GLY A 67 -12.32 -18.17 -8.59
CA GLY A 67 -12.15 -18.16 -7.13
C GLY A 67 -10.86 -17.52 -6.63
N TRP A 68 -10.20 -16.67 -7.41
CA TRP A 68 -9.17 -15.78 -6.89
C TRP A 68 -9.79 -14.81 -5.88
N ASP A 69 -9.23 -14.77 -4.67
CA ASP A 69 -9.60 -13.77 -3.67
C ASP A 69 -8.78 -12.49 -3.90
N ILE A 70 -9.47 -11.44 -4.37
CA ILE A 70 -8.89 -10.12 -4.66
C ILE A 70 -8.31 -9.43 -3.41
N ASN A 71 -8.74 -9.85 -2.21
CA ASN A 71 -8.34 -9.32 -0.93
C ASN A 71 -7.37 -10.25 -0.17
N GLU A 72 -6.90 -11.31 -0.83
CA GLU A 72 -5.94 -12.25 -0.25
C GLU A 72 -4.62 -11.54 0.06
N GLU A 73 -4.19 -11.64 1.32
CA GLU A 73 -2.89 -11.16 1.77
C GLU A 73 -1.80 -12.03 1.14
N GLN A 74 -0.78 -11.40 0.54
CA GLN A 74 0.25 -12.14 -0.18
C GLN A 74 1.32 -12.68 0.78
N GLU A 75 1.85 -11.80 1.62
CA GLU A 75 2.85 -12.13 2.63
C GLU A 75 2.64 -11.27 3.88
N TRP A 76 3.36 -11.59 4.96
CA TRP A 76 3.29 -10.85 6.22
C TRP A 76 3.56 -9.34 6.05
N CYS A 77 4.42 -8.95 5.09
CA CYS A 77 4.73 -7.55 4.77
C CYS A 77 4.08 -7.03 3.48
N THR A 78 3.39 -7.88 2.73
CA THR A 78 2.83 -7.53 1.40
C THR A 78 1.30 -7.54 1.46
N PRO A 79 0.63 -6.38 1.33
CA PRO A 79 -0.83 -6.29 1.31
C PRO A 79 -1.46 -7.04 0.13
N PRO A 80 -2.80 -7.05 0.02
CA PRO A 80 -3.49 -7.60 -1.15
C PRO A 80 -2.99 -7.03 -2.47
N LEU A 81 -3.12 -7.79 -3.56
CA LEU A 81 -2.49 -7.52 -4.86
C LEU A 81 -2.75 -6.12 -5.46
N LEU A 82 -3.78 -5.41 -5.00
CA LEU A 82 -3.95 -3.99 -5.31
C LEU A 82 -2.71 -3.15 -4.94
N SER A 83 -2.03 -3.44 -3.82
CA SER A 83 -0.78 -2.74 -3.46
C SER A 83 0.34 -3.01 -4.47
N LEU A 84 0.42 -4.22 -5.01
CA LEU A 84 1.41 -4.57 -6.04
C LEU A 84 1.11 -3.85 -7.35
N ALA A 85 -0.17 -3.80 -7.75
CA ALA A 85 -0.59 -3.03 -8.93
C ALA A 85 -0.12 -1.57 -8.79
N ILE A 86 -0.40 -0.93 -7.66
CA ILE A 86 0.03 0.45 -7.36
C ILE A 86 1.57 0.59 -7.37
N LEU A 87 2.32 -0.33 -6.74
CA LEU A 87 3.79 -0.28 -6.67
C LEU A 87 4.47 -0.39 -8.02
N THR A 88 3.97 -1.27 -8.89
CA THR A 88 4.58 -1.56 -10.19
C THR A 88 4.22 -0.51 -11.24
N ASN A 89 2.95 -0.13 -11.31
CA ASN A 89 2.44 0.87 -12.21
C ASN A 89 1.12 1.43 -11.64
N PRO A 90 1.11 2.62 -11.03
CA PRO A 90 -0.09 3.24 -10.48
C PRO A 90 -1.00 3.73 -11.62
N ASP A 91 -1.59 2.79 -12.34
CA ASP A 91 -2.52 3.01 -13.44
C ASP A 91 -3.94 3.23 -12.88
N PRO A 92 -4.55 4.42 -13.10
CA PRO A 92 -5.90 4.70 -12.63
C PRO A 92 -6.95 3.73 -13.14
N GLU A 93 -6.81 3.20 -14.36
CA GLU A 93 -7.76 2.24 -14.95
C GLU A 93 -7.67 0.89 -14.23
N LEU A 94 -6.45 0.41 -13.98
CA LEU A 94 -6.25 -0.83 -13.22
C LEU A 94 -6.77 -0.69 -11.79
N VAL A 95 -6.47 0.41 -11.10
CA VAL A 95 -6.99 0.67 -9.76
C VAL A 95 -8.52 0.73 -9.77
N ALA A 96 -9.12 1.46 -10.72
CA ALA A 96 -10.58 1.53 -10.86
C ALA A 96 -11.19 0.14 -11.06
N TRP A 97 -10.57 -0.70 -11.88
CA TRP A 97 -11.02 -2.08 -12.09
C TRP A 97 -11.01 -2.90 -10.79
N PHE A 98 -9.94 -2.83 -9.99
CA PHE A 98 -9.88 -3.51 -8.69
C PHE A 98 -11.00 -3.04 -7.75
N LEU A 99 -11.21 -1.73 -7.65
CA LEU A 99 -12.23 -1.14 -6.79
C LEU A 99 -13.65 -1.55 -7.22
N GLN A 100 -13.93 -1.58 -8.53
CA GLN A 100 -15.20 -2.08 -9.09
C GLN A 100 -15.46 -3.55 -8.74
N HIS A 101 -14.40 -4.35 -8.59
CA HIS A 101 -14.47 -5.76 -8.22
C HIS A 101 -14.32 -6.01 -6.71
N ARG A 102 -14.59 -4.99 -5.88
CA ARG A 102 -14.64 -5.06 -4.41
C ARG A 102 -13.28 -5.37 -3.75
N ALA A 103 -12.18 -4.93 -4.36
CA ALA A 103 -10.93 -4.81 -3.63
C ALA A 103 -11.10 -3.81 -2.48
N ASP A 104 -10.69 -4.19 -1.27
CA ASP A 104 -10.71 -3.35 -0.08
C ASP A 104 -9.39 -2.57 0.02
N PRO A 105 -9.40 -1.26 -0.27
CA PRO A 105 -8.18 -0.46 -0.18
C PRO A 105 -7.65 -0.32 1.26
N ASN A 106 -8.43 -0.65 2.29
CA ASN A 106 -8.04 -0.58 3.70
C ASN A 106 -7.71 -1.95 4.32
N LYS A 107 -7.73 -3.03 3.52
CA LYS A 107 -7.33 -4.37 3.97
C LYS A 107 -5.81 -4.40 4.19
N ALA A 108 -5.39 -4.60 5.43
CA ALA A 108 -3.97 -4.59 5.80
C ALA A 108 -3.36 -6.00 5.80
N CYS A 109 -2.05 -6.08 5.53
CA CYS A 109 -1.23 -7.26 5.87
C CYS A 109 -0.88 -7.27 7.37
N GLN A 110 -0.08 -8.25 7.80
CA GLN A 110 0.24 -8.48 9.21
C GLN A 110 1.01 -7.31 9.87
N ILE A 111 1.81 -6.56 9.11
CA ILE A 111 2.48 -5.35 9.60
C ILE A 111 1.60 -4.08 9.49
N GLY A 112 0.34 -4.20 9.13
CA GLY A 112 -0.60 -3.07 9.10
C GLY A 112 -0.55 -2.21 7.83
N THR A 113 0.32 -2.51 6.86
CA THR A 113 0.34 -1.84 5.54
C THR A 113 -0.92 -2.21 4.74
N THR A 114 -1.57 -1.23 4.15
CA THR A 114 -2.76 -1.36 3.29
C THR A 114 -2.46 -0.91 1.85
N PRO A 115 -3.24 -1.34 0.84
CA PRO A 115 -3.16 -0.77 -0.50
C PRO A 115 -3.30 0.76 -0.51
N LEU A 116 -4.18 1.32 0.32
CA LEU A 116 -4.32 2.77 0.46
C LEU A 116 -3.04 3.42 1.00
N SER A 117 -2.38 2.84 2.01
CA SER A 117 -1.10 3.37 2.50
C SER A 117 0.00 3.33 1.45
N THR A 118 0.01 2.29 0.62
CA THR A 118 0.89 2.19 -0.54
C THR A 118 0.61 3.31 -1.54
N ALA A 119 -0.66 3.55 -1.90
CA ALA A 119 -1.04 4.67 -2.76
C ALA A 119 -0.66 6.03 -2.16
N VAL A 120 -0.91 6.24 -0.87
CA VAL A 120 -0.55 7.50 -0.20
C VAL A 120 0.95 7.74 -0.25
N TYR A 121 1.78 6.71 -0.12
CA TYR A 121 3.23 6.85 -0.19
C TYR A 121 3.76 7.19 -1.59
N LEU A 122 3.14 6.72 -2.68
CA LEU A 122 3.76 6.79 -4.02
C LEU A 122 2.86 7.23 -5.17
N ALA A 123 1.55 7.02 -5.09
CA ALA A 123 0.62 7.31 -6.18
C ALA A 123 0.24 8.79 -6.25
N SER A 124 -0.40 9.18 -7.35
CA SER A 124 -0.93 10.53 -7.53
C SER A 124 -2.14 10.79 -6.65
N ARG A 125 -2.43 12.07 -6.38
CA ARG A 125 -3.65 12.48 -5.67
C ARG A 125 -4.92 11.85 -6.23
N THR A 126 -5.05 11.74 -7.55
CA THR A 126 -6.23 11.16 -8.22
C THR A 126 -6.51 9.72 -7.80
N ILE A 127 -5.47 8.88 -7.70
CA ILE A 127 -5.61 7.47 -7.30
C ILE A 127 -5.99 7.38 -5.82
N ILE A 128 -5.38 8.21 -4.99
CA ILE A 128 -5.70 8.28 -3.55
C ILE A 128 -7.17 8.69 -3.36
N GLU A 129 -7.63 9.73 -4.06
CA GLU A 129 -9.02 10.18 -4.01
C GLU A 129 -9.99 9.11 -4.55
N MET A 130 -9.61 8.38 -5.60
CA MET A 130 -10.39 7.25 -6.10
C MET A 130 -10.57 6.16 -5.03
N MET A 131 -9.49 5.76 -4.36
CA MET A 131 -9.54 4.74 -3.30
C MET A 131 -10.27 5.25 -2.04
N LEU A 132 -10.12 6.52 -1.69
CA LEU A 132 -10.89 7.12 -0.61
C LEU A 132 -12.38 7.18 -0.97
N SER A 133 -12.75 7.49 -2.22
CA SER A 133 -14.16 7.62 -2.62
C SER A 133 -15.01 6.37 -2.37
N VAL A 134 -14.42 5.18 -2.48
CA VAL A 134 -15.11 3.92 -2.16
C VAL A 134 -15.20 3.66 -0.66
N LEU A 135 -14.31 4.26 0.15
CA LEU A 135 -14.36 4.25 1.62
C LEU A 135 -15.19 5.41 2.20
N CYS A 136 -15.43 6.46 1.41
CA CYS A 136 -16.06 7.73 1.79
C CYS A 136 -17.54 7.68 2.26
N PRO A 137 -18.32 6.59 2.16
CA PRO A 137 -19.59 6.52 2.89
C PRO A 137 -19.43 6.47 4.42
N ASN A 138 -18.25 6.14 4.95
CA ASN A 138 -18.02 5.87 6.38
C ASN A 138 -16.62 6.28 6.95
N PRO A 139 -15.83 7.23 6.40
CA PRO A 139 -14.41 7.37 6.71
C PRO A 139 -14.13 8.01 8.08
N LYS A 140 -15.06 8.81 8.60
CA LYS A 140 -14.96 9.40 9.96
C LYS A 140 -15.29 8.39 11.06
N THR A 141 -15.92 7.29 10.70
CA THR A 141 -16.46 6.23 11.57
C THR A 141 -15.72 4.91 11.37
N GLN A 142 -15.00 4.76 10.27
CA GLN A 142 -14.14 3.62 9.96
C GLN A 142 -12.69 3.93 10.31
N ARG A 143 -12.06 3.04 11.08
CA ARG A 143 -10.63 3.12 11.40
C ARG A 143 -9.80 2.83 10.15
N LEU A 144 -9.24 3.87 9.54
CA LEU A 144 -8.25 3.74 8.47
C LEU A 144 -6.92 3.22 9.04
N ARG A 145 -6.33 2.21 8.39
CA ARG A 145 -5.06 1.58 8.78
C ARG A 145 -3.92 2.05 7.86
N GLY A 146 -2.69 1.71 8.24
CA GLY A 146 -1.51 1.94 7.41
C GLY A 146 -0.85 3.31 7.57
N GLU A 147 -1.04 3.98 8.72
CA GLU A 147 -0.29 5.18 9.10
C GLU A 147 -0.30 6.27 8.01
N LEU A 148 -1.47 6.53 7.42
CA LEU A 148 -1.59 7.31 6.18
C LEU A 148 -0.92 8.70 6.27
N LEU A 149 -1.03 9.38 7.41
CA LEU A 149 -0.38 10.68 7.61
C LEU A 149 1.15 10.57 7.66
N HIS A 150 1.70 9.51 8.26
CA HIS A 150 3.15 9.24 8.21
C HIS A 150 3.61 8.90 6.80
N MET A 151 2.83 8.10 6.05
CA MET A 151 3.15 7.76 4.66
C MET A 151 3.16 9.00 3.77
N ALA A 152 2.17 9.89 3.93
CA ALA A 152 2.11 11.16 3.22
C ALA A 152 3.30 12.07 3.55
N ALA A 153 3.71 12.13 4.83
CA ALA A 153 4.86 12.92 5.27
C ALA A 153 6.22 12.31 4.87
N CYS A 154 6.26 11.01 4.57
CA CYS A 154 7.43 10.30 4.03
C CYS A 154 7.64 10.49 2.53
N ARG A 155 6.73 11.16 1.83
CA ARG A 155 6.87 11.48 0.41
C ARG A 155 8.01 12.49 0.19
N ALA A 156 8.73 12.30 -0.92
CA ALA A 156 9.84 13.17 -1.34
C ALA A 156 9.53 14.00 -2.60
N ASP A 157 8.27 13.96 -3.06
CA ASP A 157 7.81 14.63 -4.28
C ASP A 157 7.03 15.93 -3.98
N PRO A 158 6.83 16.79 -5.00
CA PRO A 158 6.14 18.08 -4.82
C PRO A 158 4.68 17.98 -4.36
N GLU A 159 4.01 16.84 -4.58
CA GLU A 159 2.63 16.65 -4.13
C GLU A 159 2.53 16.36 -2.63
N ALA A 160 3.65 16.07 -1.94
CA ALA A 160 3.67 15.66 -0.54
C ALA A 160 2.82 16.54 0.38
N ALA A 161 2.95 17.87 0.28
CA ALA A 161 2.16 18.79 1.10
C ALA A 161 0.64 18.73 0.80
N SER A 162 0.26 18.56 -0.47
CA SER A 162 -1.13 18.40 -0.90
C SER A 162 -1.73 17.09 -0.40
N ILE A 163 -0.95 16.00 -0.44
CA ILE A 163 -1.37 14.69 0.09
C ILE A 163 -1.45 14.72 1.61
N VAL A 164 -0.53 15.40 2.30
CA VAL A 164 -0.58 15.61 3.75
C VAL A 164 -1.85 16.37 4.15
N GLN A 165 -2.20 17.44 3.41
CA GLN A 165 -3.46 18.14 3.64
C GLN A 165 -4.67 17.22 3.45
N LEU A 166 -4.69 16.42 2.37
CA LEU A 166 -5.76 15.45 2.12
C LEU A 166 -5.89 14.44 3.27
N MET A 167 -4.78 13.97 3.85
CA MET A 167 -4.81 13.07 5.00
C MET A 167 -5.29 13.78 6.28
N LEU A 168 -4.90 15.03 6.50
CA LEU A 168 -5.35 15.84 7.64
C LEU A 168 -6.86 16.13 7.59
N ASP A 169 -7.43 16.27 6.39
CA ASP A 169 -8.88 16.44 6.21
C ASP A 169 -9.69 15.21 6.67
N LEU A 170 -9.03 14.05 6.84
CA LEU A 170 -9.62 12.84 7.45
C LEU A 170 -9.61 12.90 9.00
N HIS A 171 -9.12 13.99 9.59
CA HIS A 171 -9.01 14.25 11.02
C HIS A 171 -8.23 13.18 11.82
N PRO A 172 -7.06 12.70 11.33
CA PRO A 172 -6.20 11.84 12.11
C PRO A 172 -5.59 12.60 13.31
N ASP A 173 -5.11 11.86 14.30
CA ASP A 173 -4.24 12.47 15.32
C ASP A 173 -2.89 12.84 14.69
N VAL A 174 -2.62 14.15 14.57
CA VAL A 174 -1.38 14.70 14.02
C VAL A 174 -0.13 14.30 14.83
N ASN A 175 -0.33 13.93 16.10
CA ASN A 175 0.74 13.57 17.04
C ASN A 175 0.86 12.06 17.25
N ALA A 176 0.12 11.25 16.47
CA ALA A 176 0.17 9.79 16.56
C ALA A 176 1.60 9.27 16.37
N ARG A 177 2.02 8.36 17.26
CA ARG A 177 3.31 7.68 17.13
C ARG A 177 3.16 6.50 16.18
N GLN A 178 4.04 6.43 15.19
CA GLN A 178 3.97 5.44 14.12
C GLN A 178 3.96 4.02 14.67
N TRP A 179 3.01 3.21 14.20
CA TRP A 179 2.84 1.78 14.53
C TRP A 179 2.62 1.46 16.00
N GLU A 180 2.34 2.45 16.86
CA GLU A 180 2.15 2.21 18.31
C GLU A 180 1.04 1.20 18.61
N GLN A 181 0.05 1.12 17.72
CA GLN A 181 -1.10 0.21 17.82
C GLN A 181 -0.93 -1.11 17.05
N GLU A 182 0.21 -1.32 16.37
CA GLU A 182 0.48 -2.48 15.52
C GLU A 182 1.77 -3.18 16.02
N PRO A 183 1.68 -4.12 16.99
CA PRO A 183 2.83 -4.64 17.72
C PRO A 183 3.93 -5.25 16.85
N LEU A 184 3.56 -5.97 15.78
CA LEU A 184 4.51 -6.59 14.87
C LEU A 184 5.30 -5.53 14.08
N ALA A 185 4.61 -4.51 13.57
CA ALA A 185 5.25 -3.40 12.85
C ALA A 185 6.13 -2.58 13.79
N TYR A 186 5.64 -2.26 14.99
CA TYR A 186 6.42 -1.56 16.00
C TYR A 186 7.71 -2.33 16.35
N ALA A 187 7.62 -3.63 16.64
CA ALA A 187 8.78 -4.45 16.96
C ALA A 187 9.79 -4.52 15.80
N THR A 188 9.29 -4.58 14.56
CA THR A 188 10.12 -4.65 13.34
C THR A 188 10.85 -3.33 13.09
N TYR A 189 10.17 -2.19 13.26
CA TYR A 189 10.68 -0.89 12.84
C TYR A 189 11.15 0.02 13.98
N LYS A 190 10.98 -0.33 15.26
CA LYS A 190 11.38 0.54 16.40
C LYS A 190 12.82 1.05 16.30
N VAL A 191 13.73 0.24 15.76
CA VAL A 191 15.15 0.57 15.59
C VAL A 191 15.39 1.69 14.56
N THR A 192 14.42 1.99 13.70
CA THR A 192 14.54 3.02 12.65
C THR A 192 14.15 4.43 13.12
N GLY A 193 13.80 4.62 14.39
CA GLY A 193 13.31 5.91 14.90
C GLY A 193 11.87 6.20 14.52
N LEU A 194 10.94 5.33 14.96
CA LEU A 194 9.50 5.54 14.79
C LEU A 194 9.07 6.77 15.61
N GLY A 195 8.37 7.70 14.95
CA GLY A 195 7.99 8.97 15.55
C GLY A 195 6.63 9.44 15.05
N THR A 196 6.40 10.74 15.17
CA THR A 196 5.22 11.41 14.61
C THR A 196 5.38 11.68 13.10
N PRO A 197 4.31 12.07 12.39
CA PRO A 197 4.43 12.55 11.01
C PRO A 197 5.44 13.70 10.85
N LEU A 198 5.63 14.52 11.89
CA LEU A 198 6.64 15.58 11.90
C LEU A 198 8.08 15.03 11.83
N HIS A 199 8.35 13.85 12.43
CA HIS A 199 9.63 13.17 12.26
C HIS A 199 9.82 12.65 10.83
N CYS A 200 8.74 12.24 10.15
CA CYS A 200 8.80 11.89 8.74
C CYS A 200 9.18 13.09 7.88
N ALA A 201 8.52 14.22 8.09
CA ALA A 201 8.83 15.48 7.41
C ALA A 201 10.28 15.95 7.66
N ALA A 202 10.76 15.77 8.89
CA ALA A 202 12.15 16.06 9.27
C ALA A 202 13.17 15.19 8.51
N ARG A 203 12.84 13.93 8.19
CA ARG A 203 13.71 13.02 7.41
C ARG A 203 13.67 13.33 5.91
N THR A 204 12.49 13.62 5.36
CA THR A 204 12.32 13.86 3.92
C THR A 204 12.83 15.23 3.48
N GLY A 205 12.85 16.20 4.39
CA GLY A 205 13.45 17.50 4.12
C GLY A 205 12.54 18.47 3.37
N ILE A 206 11.22 18.23 3.33
CA ILE A 206 10.25 19.13 2.69
C ILE A 206 9.71 20.14 3.71
N PRO A 207 10.14 21.43 3.70
CA PRO A 207 9.73 22.41 4.72
C PRO A 207 8.23 22.66 4.71
N ARG A 208 7.60 22.62 3.54
CA ARG A 208 6.16 22.83 3.40
C ARG A 208 5.35 21.77 4.15
N VAL A 209 5.79 20.51 4.13
CA VAL A 209 5.13 19.43 4.88
C VAL A 209 5.23 19.70 6.38
N ALA A 210 6.42 20.06 6.88
CA ALA A 210 6.62 20.40 8.29
C ALA A 210 5.73 21.59 8.71
N GLN A 211 5.69 22.66 7.91
CA GLN A 211 4.82 23.81 8.14
C GLN A 211 3.35 23.40 8.24
N THR A 212 2.84 22.63 7.28
CA THR A 212 1.44 22.17 7.27
C THR A 212 1.11 21.35 8.53
N LEU A 213 2.00 20.45 8.96
CA LEU A 213 1.79 19.68 10.20
C LEU A 213 1.78 20.58 11.44
N LEU A 214 2.68 21.57 11.52
CA LEU A 214 2.74 22.53 12.63
C LEU A 214 1.51 23.43 12.69
N GLU A 215 1.01 23.88 11.54
CA GLU A 215 -0.25 24.64 11.41
C GLU A 215 -1.45 23.84 11.95
N HIS A 216 -1.38 22.51 11.91
CA HIS A 216 -2.40 21.60 12.43
C HIS A 216 -2.09 21.09 13.86
N GLY A 217 -1.12 21.69 14.56
CA GLY A 217 -0.87 21.39 15.98
C GLY A 217 0.09 20.22 16.25
N ALA A 218 0.97 19.90 15.31
CA ALA A 218 2.06 18.95 15.57
C ALA A 218 2.97 19.44 16.71
N ASP A 219 3.21 18.59 17.70
CA ASP A 219 4.05 18.88 18.86
C ASP A 219 5.53 18.58 18.54
N VAL A 220 6.35 19.63 18.55
CA VAL A 220 7.80 19.58 18.30
C VAL A 220 8.59 18.89 19.41
N LYS A 221 7.98 18.70 20.60
CA LYS A 221 8.64 18.14 21.79
C LYS A 221 8.57 16.63 21.86
N ILE A 222 7.71 15.99 21.07
CA ILE A 222 7.62 14.53 21.05
C ILE A 222 8.94 13.96 20.53
N CYS A 223 9.48 12.97 21.23
CA CYS A 223 10.65 12.23 20.78
C CYS A 223 10.27 10.94 20.04
N ASP A 224 11.02 10.57 19.01
CA ASP A 224 10.93 9.26 18.37
C ASP A 224 11.40 8.12 19.28
N THR A 225 11.43 6.88 18.78
CA THR A 225 11.91 5.72 19.55
C THR A 225 13.42 5.70 19.81
N ARG A 226 14.19 6.62 19.21
CA ARG A 226 15.61 6.87 19.49
C ARG A 226 15.81 8.02 20.49
N GLY A 227 14.72 8.61 20.99
CA GLY A 227 14.76 9.73 21.91
C GLY A 227 15.03 11.08 21.24
N GLN A 228 14.95 11.15 19.90
CA GLN A 228 15.25 12.36 19.14
C GLN A 228 13.97 13.16 18.87
N THR A 229 14.03 14.48 18.98
CA THR A 229 12.93 15.35 18.50
C THR A 229 12.98 15.48 16.98
N ALA A 230 11.89 15.98 16.37
CA ALA A 230 11.86 16.24 14.93
C ALA A 230 12.98 17.21 14.48
N LEU A 231 13.33 18.21 15.30
CA LEU A 231 14.45 19.12 15.00
C LEU A 231 15.79 18.38 14.94
N GLN A 232 16.07 17.54 15.93
CA GLN A 232 17.31 16.76 15.97
C GLN A 232 17.41 15.79 14.78
N VAL A 233 16.28 15.22 14.36
CA VAL A 233 16.22 14.39 13.16
C VAL A 233 16.50 15.22 11.90
N ALA A 234 15.90 16.41 11.76
CA ALA A 234 16.16 17.29 10.61
C ALA A 234 17.65 17.69 10.54
N GLU A 235 18.27 18.01 11.67
CA GLU A 235 19.70 18.34 11.75
C GLU A 235 20.59 17.13 11.41
N ALA A 236 20.27 15.94 11.92
CA ALA A 236 21.02 14.72 11.64
C ALA A 236 20.98 14.31 10.15
N TYR A 237 19.88 14.62 9.46
CA TYR A 237 19.73 14.36 8.01
C TYR A 237 20.21 15.54 7.15
N GLY A 238 20.66 16.64 7.74
CA GLY A 238 21.14 17.83 7.01
C GLY A 238 20.01 18.66 6.35
N ASN A 239 18.76 18.46 6.76
CA ASN A 239 17.59 19.14 6.22
C ASN A 239 17.42 20.53 6.85
N THR A 240 18.34 21.44 6.53
CA THR A 240 18.47 22.77 7.16
C THR A 240 17.19 23.59 7.08
N ALA A 241 16.51 23.61 5.92
CA ALA A 241 15.28 24.37 5.73
C ALA A 241 14.13 23.86 6.62
N VAL A 242 14.05 22.54 6.89
CA VAL A 242 13.08 22.00 7.86
C VAL A 242 13.50 22.35 9.28
N ALA A 243 14.79 22.26 9.60
CA ALA A 243 15.30 22.64 10.91
C ALA A 243 15.03 24.11 11.23
N GLU A 244 15.14 25.02 10.25
CA GLU A 244 14.76 26.43 10.40
C GLU A 244 13.28 26.58 10.75
N VAL A 245 12.38 25.96 9.99
CA VAL A 245 10.93 25.95 10.29
C VAL A 245 10.64 25.44 11.70
N LEU A 246 11.35 24.41 12.15
CA LEU A 246 11.16 23.81 13.46
C LEU A 246 11.73 24.65 14.62
N ARG A 247 12.71 25.54 14.38
CA ARG A 247 13.25 26.45 15.41
C ARG A 247 12.35 27.67 15.66
N GLU A 248 11.51 28.01 14.69
CA GLU A 248 10.57 29.14 14.76
C GLU A 248 9.29 28.82 15.56
N ARG A 249 9.13 27.60 16.07
CA ARG A 249 7.95 27.11 16.80
C ARG A 249 8.32 26.57 18.17
#